data_AF-A0A820I736-F1
#
_entry.id   AF-A0A820I736-F1
#
_cell.length_a   1.000
_cell.length_b   1.000
_cell.length_c   1.000
_cell.angle_alpha   90.00
_cell.angle_beta   90.00
_cell.angle_gamma   90.00
#
_symmetry.space_group_name_H-M   'P 1'
#
loop_
_entity.id
_entity.type
_entity.pdbx_description
1 polymer ?
#
loop_
_entity_poly.entity_id
_entity_poly.type
_entity_poly.pdbx_seq_one_letter_code
_entity_poly.pdbx_strand_id
1 'polypeptide(L)' 'MTIDTITRLARLVLDTNCFVYDNKYYQQIRGGAMGSPFTMTLANVYMWEWEQTLLEYQRSHN' A
#
# COMPACT_ATOMS: atom_id res chain seq x y z
N MET A 1 19.86 9.30 2.42
CA MET A 1 18.39 9.23 2.52
C MET A 1 18.06 8.41 3.75
N THR A 2 17.26 8.93 4.68
CA THR A 2 16.92 8.22 5.94
C THR A 2 15.61 7.44 5.78
N ILE A 3 15.37 6.46 6.65
CA ILE A 3 14.08 5.74 6.68
C ILE A 3 12.92 6.72 6.87
N ASP A 4 13.06 7.70 7.77
CA ASP A 4 12.06 8.77 7.96
C ASP A 4 11.74 9.50 6.65
N THR A 5 12.78 9.84 5.87
CA THR A 5 12.58 10.50 4.57
C THR A 5 11.75 9.63 3.64
N ILE A 6 12.07 8.33 3.56
CA ILE A 6 11.34 7.36 2.72
C ILE A 6 9.89 7.23 3.20
N THR A 7 9.65 7.12 4.51
CA THR A 7 8.30 7.02 5.08
C THR A 7 7.47 8.28 4.81
N ARG A 8 8.07 9.47 4.91
CA ARG A 8 7.38 10.74 4.61
C ARG A 8 7.01 10.85 3.13
N LEU A 9 7.91 10.46 2.23
CA LEU A 9 7.63 10.42 0.80
C LEU A 9 6.56 9.37 0.46
N ALA A 10 6.60 8.21 1.11
CA ALA A 10 5.60 7.16 0.96
C ALA A 10 4.20 7.66 1.33
N ARG A 11 4.08 8.31 2.49
CA ARG A 11 2.82 8.92 2.95
C ARG A 11 2.33 9.97 1.99
N LEU A 12 3.20 10.86 1.52
CA LEU A 12 2.84 11.87 0.53
C LEU A 12 2.17 11.24 -0.69
N VAL A 13 2.77 10.19 -1.28
CA VAL A 13 2.21 9.52 -2.46
C VAL A 13 0.85 8.87 -2.17
N LEU A 14 0.69 8.25 -1.00
CA LEU A 14 -0.57 7.60 -0.60
C LEU A 14 -1.67 8.62 -0.30
N ASP A 15 -1.33 9.71 0.39
CA ASP A 15 -2.27 10.74 0.82
C ASP A 15 -2.68 11.66 -0.34
N THR A 16 -1.81 11.86 -1.35
CA THR A 16 -2.11 12.66 -2.55
C THR A 16 -2.53 11.80 -3.75
N ASN A 17 -3.02 10.59 -3.51
CA ASN A 17 -3.46 9.68 -4.56
C ASN A 17 -4.81 10.14 -5.16
N CYS A 18 -4.74 10.95 -6.21
CA CYS A 18 -5.91 11.50 -6.90
C CYS A 18 -6.05 10.96 -8.33
N PHE A 19 -7.29 10.78 -8.80
CA PHE A 19 -7.59 10.33 -10.15
C PHE A 19 -8.80 11.08 -10.73
N VAL A 20 -8.94 11.02 -12.05
CA VAL A 20 -10.05 11.64 -12.80
C VAL A 20 -10.96 10.56 -13.36
N TYR A 21 -12.26 10.73 -13.15
CA TYR A 21 -13.30 9.89 -13.74
C TYR A 21 -14.54 10.74 -14.00
N ASP A 22 -15.22 10.55 -15.14
CA ASP A 22 -16.45 11.31 -15.48
C ASP A 22 -16.29 12.84 -15.29
N ASN A 23 -15.16 13.39 -15.76
CA ASN A 23 -14.82 14.81 -15.65
C ASN A 23 -14.84 15.37 -14.20
N LYS A 24 -14.66 14.49 -13.21
CA LYS A 24 -14.60 14.80 -11.78
C LYS A 24 -13.30 14.28 -11.19
N TYR A 25 -12.81 14.97 -10.16
CA TYR A 25 -11.61 14.63 -9.42
C TYR A 25 -11.98 13.86 -8.16
N TYR A 26 -11.27 12.76 -7.92
CA TYR A 26 -11.46 11.92 -6.74
C TYR A 26 -10.13 11.70 -6.05
N GLN A 27 -10.17 11.64 -4.71
CA GLN A 27 -9.06 11.19 -3.89
C GLN A 27 -9.34 9.77 -3.43
N GLN A 28 -8.38 8.88 -3.64
CA GLN A 28 -8.47 7.52 -3.13
C GLN A 28 -8.10 7.52 -1.65
N ILE A 29 -9.08 7.31 -0.79
CA ILE A 29 -8.92 7.34 0.68
C ILE A 29 -8.43 6.02 1.30
N ARG A 30 -8.40 4.93 0.52
CA ARG A 30 -7.99 3.59 0.97
C ARG A 30 -7.23 2.84 -0.11
N GLY A 31 -6.14 2.17 0.29
CA GLY A 31 -5.23 1.51 -0.65
C GLY A 31 -4.43 2.50 -1.48
N GLY A 32 -3.87 2.04 -2.62
CA GLY A 32 -3.23 2.91 -3.60
C GLY A 32 -3.74 2.64 -5.02
N ALA A 33 -3.39 3.52 -5.97
CA ALA A 33 -3.86 3.42 -7.34
C ALA A 33 -3.37 2.13 -8.01
N MET A 34 -4.30 1.38 -8.60
CA MET A 34 -3.95 0.21 -9.43
C MET A 34 -3.15 0.68 -10.64
N GLY A 35 -1.94 0.12 -10.80
CA GLY A 35 -0.98 0.52 -11.84
C GLY A 35 0.15 1.44 -11.33
N SER A 36 0.08 1.93 -10.09
CA SER A 36 1.22 2.63 -9.47
C SER A 36 2.34 1.64 -9.13
N PRO A 37 3.57 1.80 -9.67
CA PRO A 37 4.71 0.95 -9.32
C PRO A 37 5.04 1.00 -7.81
N PHE A 38 4.80 2.16 -7.20
CA PHE A 38 5.02 2.36 -5.78
C PHE A 38 4.00 1.61 -4.93
N THR A 39 2.72 1.69 -5.31
CA THR A 39 1.65 0.95 -4.63
C THR A 39 1.87 -0.56 -4.72
N MET A 40 2.32 -1.08 -5.87
CA MET A 40 2.63 -2.50 -6.02
C MET A 40 3.74 -2.96 -5.06
N THR A 41 4.81 -2.17 -4.93
CA THR A 41 5.90 -2.47 -3.99
C THR A 41 5.42 -2.48 -2.54
N LEU A 42 4.63 -1.46 -2.14
CA LEU A 42 4.07 -1.40 -0.80
C LEU A 42 3.09 -2.55 -0.51
N ALA A 43 2.29 -2.95 -1.50
CA ALA A 43 1.39 -4.09 -1.38
C ALA A 43 2.17 -5.37 -1.09
N ASN A 44 3.30 -5.62 -1.76
CA ASN A 44 4.14 -6.79 -1.49
C ASN A 44 4.70 -6.79 -0.06
N VAL A 45 5.17 -5.63 0.43
CA VAL A 45 5.67 -5.50 1.82
C VAL A 45 4.55 -5.78 2.83
N TYR A 46 3.38 -5.16 2.62
CA TYR A 46 2.22 -5.36 3.48
C TYR A 46 1.74 -6.82 3.48
N MET A 47 1.62 -7.43 2.29
CA MET A 47 1.19 -8.81 2.14
C MET A 47 2.17 -9.76 2.83
N TRP A 48 3.48 -9.55 2.67
CA TRP A 48 4.49 -10.36 3.34
C TRP A 48 4.32 -10.37 4.86
N GLU A 49 4.08 -9.20 5.48
CA GLU A 49 3.84 -9.09 6.93
C GLU A 49 2.50 -9.74 7.32
N TRP A 50 1.43 -9.42 6.59
CA TRP A 50 0.09 -9.92 6.87
C TRP A 50 0.00 -11.45 6.77
N GLU A 51 0.65 -12.04 5.76
CA GLU A 51 0.66 -13.48 5.50
C GLU A 51 1.33 -14.27 6.64
N GLN A 52 2.25 -13.68 7.40
CA GLN A 52 2.93 -14.42 8.49
C GLN A 52 1.94 -14.94 9.54
N THR A 53 0.95 -14.13 9.90
CA THR A 53 -0.07 -14.54 10.89
C THR A 53 -0.89 -15.72 10.37
N LEU A 54 -1.24 -15.71 9.08
CA LEU A 54 -1.96 -16.81 8.44
C LEU A 54 -1.11 -18.09 8.39
N LEU A 55 0.17 -17.95 8.03
CA LEU A 55 1.11 -19.07 7.97
C LEU A 55 1.35 -19.71 9.34
N GLU A 56 1.46 -18.90 10.40
CA GLU A 56 1.57 -19.38 11.78
C GLU A 56 0.32 -20.14 12.23
N TYR A 57 -0.86 -19.60 11.92
CA TYR A 57 -2.13 -20.28 12.19
C TYR A 57 -2.21 -21.63 11.46
N GLN A 58 -1.83 -21.67 10.18
CA GLN A 58 -1.81 -22.91 9.40
C GLN A 58 -0.82 -23.94 9.94
N ARG A 59 0.35 -23.53 10.42
CA ARG A 59 1.34 -24.44 11.02
C ARG A 59 0.90 -25.06 12.34
N SER A 60 0.01 -24.41 13.08
CA SER A 60 -0.48 -24.90 14.38
C SER A 60 -1.71 -25.81 14.27
N HIS A 61 -2.39 -25.83 13.11
CA HIS A 61 -3.65 -26.56 12.89
C HIS A 61 -3.56 -27.60 11.75
N ASN A 62 -2.38 -27.85 11.19
CA ASN A 62 -2.04 -28.95 10.29
C ASN A 62 -1.01 -29.86 10.97
#